data_AF-A0A345VJD8-F1
#
_entry.id   AF-A0A345VJD8-F1
#
_cell.length_a   1.000
_cell.length_b   1.000
_cell.length_c   1.000
_cell.angle_alpha   90.00
_cell.angle_beta   90.00
_cell.angle_gamma   90.00
#
_symmetry.space_group_name_H-M   'P 1'
#
loop_
_entity.id
_entity.type
_entity.pdbx_description
1 polymer ?
#
loop_
_entity_poly.entity_id
_entity_poly.type
_entity_poly.pdbx_seq_one_letter_code
_entity_poly.pdbx_strand_id
1 'polypeptide(L)'
;MKVRPDGNYRHGEESGSARFATAQELKGFQDDKPTNNMIFSKQAQMGLFNKRMPFEWQLNKNVVAVGLPGDGKTYTYVKPNLMQMNSSFVVTDPKGLLVREVGTMLKENGYQIKVFDLVNLTNSDMFNPFRYMTSELDIDRITEAIVEGTKKGDREGEDFWNQAKLLLNRALIGYLYFDSQVRHYEPNLSMVADLLRHMKRPNEKELSAVEKMFNQLEERLPGNYASRQWELFNSNFEAETRTSVLAIVATQYSIFDHDAVTNLIKTDTMEMDTWNTEKTAVFVAISETNKAFSFLASTFFTVVFDQLTHSVDAIIQGDKQGYEPEDLLHVQFIFDEFANVGKIPHFNEVLSSVRSREMSIKIIIQAISQLDSLYGVPARKSIVNNCATLLFLGTNDEDTMRYFSMRAGKQTITQTSYSEQRGHRVSGTTSYQTHQRDLMTPDEIARIGVDEALVFISKQNVFRDKKAQVYDHPMKHLLANHYKDKTWYHYKRFMEEGAEFIDAVMTGEIAEETIWAPDMKEYPVFLEENGFNEPLKQAPEMTVREQVPENDPEMSSESLSQTLETSKKVVDMDTGEIFELPPEDQDDYGEISFEDYRVEV
;
A
#
# COMPACT_ATOMS: atom_id res chain seq x y z
N MET A 1 10.64 -24.30 59.16
CA MET A 1 10.47 -22.84 59.02
C MET A 1 9.32 -22.39 59.91
N LYS A 2 9.54 -21.45 60.84
CA LYS A 2 8.43 -20.72 61.49
C LYS A 2 8.04 -19.58 60.55
N VAL A 3 6.95 -19.75 59.81
CA VAL A 3 6.41 -18.72 58.92
C VAL A 3 5.66 -17.71 59.79
N ARG A 4 5.94 -16.41 59.64
CA ARG A 4 5.12 -15.35 60.26
C ARG A 4 3.77 -15.31 59.54
N PRO A 5 2.62 -15.24 60.22
CA PRO A 5 1.31 -15.42 59.59
C PRO A 5 0.87 -14.26 58.69
N ASP A 6 1.64 -13.16 58.64
CA ASP A 6 1.14 -11.86 58.22
C ASP A 6 1.79 -11.36 56.91
N GLY A 7 2.43 -12.25 56.14
CA GLY A 7 3.07 -11.92 54.86
C GLY A 7 2.35 -12.54 53.66
N ASN A 8 2.18 -11.77 52.58
CA ASN A 8 1.78 -12.32 51.29
C ASN A 8 2.99 -13.03 50.65
N TYR A 9 3.06 -14.35 50.78
CA TYR A 9 4.13 -15.18 50.18
C TYR A 9 3.64 -15.84 48.89
N ARG A 10 4.33 -15.63 47.77
CA ARG A 10 4.13 -16.36 46.51
C ARG A 10 5.29 -17.32 46.29
N HIS A 11 5.19 -18.51 46.89
CA HIS A 11 6.27 -19.49 46.84
C HIS A 11 6.58 -19.95 45.41
N GLY A 12 7.83 -19.79 44.98
CA GLY A 12 8.29 -20.11 43.62
C GLY A 12 7.99 -19.05 42.57
N GLU A 13 7.39 -17.92 42.95
CA GLU A 13 7.07 -16.79 42.07
C GLU A 13 7.53 -15.45 42.69
N GLU A 14 8.39 -15.50 43.71
CA GLU A 14 8.75 -14.35 44.53
C GLU A 14 9.36 -13.20 43.72
N SER A 15 10.01 -13.52 42.59
CA SER A 15 10.68 -12.57 41.70
C SER A 15 10.01 -12.43 40.32
N GLY A 16 8.92 -13.17 40.07
CA GLY A 16 8.21 -13.22 38.79
C GLY A 16 7.59 -14.59 38.52
N SER A 17 6.40 -14.59 37.91
CA SER A 17 5.60 -15.78 37.63
C SER A 17 5.51 -16.12 36.13
N ALA A 18 6.36 -15.52 35.28
CA ALA A 18 6.35 -15.81 33.85
C ALA A 18 6.78 -17.25 33.58
N ARG A 19 6.06 -17.91 32.68
CA ARG A 19 6.37 -19.25 32.15
C ARG A 19 5.87 -19.35 30.72
N PHE A 20 6.22 -20.42 30.03
CA PHE A 20 5.57 -20.72 28.75
C PHE A 20 4.12 -21.17 28.98
N ALA A 21 3.24 -20.76 28.07
CA ALA A 21 1.90 -21.33 27.96
C ALA A 21 1.98 -22.79 27.49
N THR A 22 0.91 -23.55 27.71
CA THR A 22 0.75 -24.89 27.14
C THR A 22 -0.27 -24.87 26.00
N ALA A 23 -0.19 -25.83 25.08
CA ALA A 23 -1.16 -25.95 23.99
C ALA A 23 -2.60 -26.10 24.50
N GLN A 24 -2.78 -26.75 25.66
CA GLN A 24 -4.08 -26.91 26.29
C GLN A 24 -4.68 -25.59 26.78
N GLU A 25 -3.84 -24.65 27.25
CA GLU A 25 -4.28 -23.30 27.66
C GLU A 25 -4.75 -22.46 26.46
N LEU A 26 -4.18 -22.72 25.27
CA LEU A 26 -4.55 -22.00 24.05
C LEU A 26 -5.73 -22.62 23.31
N LYS A 27 -6.11 -23.86 23.65
CA LYS A 27 -7.16 -24.60 22.93
C LYS A 27 -8.51 -23.86 22.91
N GLY A 28 -8.82 -23.10 23.96
CA GLY A 28 -10.07 -22.33 24.05
C GLY A 28 -10.20 -21.22 23.00
N PHE A 29 -9.09 -20.77 22.40
CA PHE A 29 -9.12 -19.79 21.32
C PHE A 29 -9.50 -20.39 19.96
N GLN A 30 -9.52 -21.70 19.80
CA GLN A 30 -9.80 -22.37 18.52
C GLN A 30 -11.31 -22.54 18.30
N ASP A 31 -11.77 -22.32 17.07
CA ASP A 31 -13.08 -22.78 16.59
C ASP A 31 -13.05 -24.30 16.42
N ASP A 32 -14.17 -24.94 16.75
CA ASP A 32 -14.38 -26.38 16.56
C ASP A 32 -14.24 -26.80 15.09
N LYS A 33 -14.52 -25.90 14.14
CA LYS A 33 -14.26 -26.11 12.72
C LYS A 33 -12.82 -25.67 12.39
N PRO A 34 -11.89 -26.60 12.07
CA PRO A 34 -10.49 -26.24 11.86
C PRO A 34 -10.26 -25.23 10.74
N THR A 35 -11.11 -25.24 9.69
CA THR A 35 -11.05 -24.29 8.57
C THR A 35 -11.41 -22.86 8.95
N ASN A 36 -12.03 -22.63 10.12
CA ASN A 36 -12.38 -21.29 10.60
C ASN A 36 -11.25 -20.65 11.41
N ASN A 37 -10.12 -21.34 11.58
CA ASN A 37 -9.04 -20.88 12.43
C ASN A 37 -7.98 -20.12 11.64
N MET A 38 -7.54 -19.00 12.19
CA MET A 38 -6.27 -18.39 11.82
C MET A 38 -5.12 -19.21 12.42
N ILE A 39 -4.06 -19.41 11.66
CA ILE A 39 -2.91 -20.22 12.04
C ILE A 39 -1.74 -19.31 12.39
N PHE A 40 -1.20 -19.42 13.61
CA PHE A 40 0.01 -18.70 14.04
C PHE A 40 1.24 -19.62 14.12
N SER A 41 1.03 -20.84 14.63
CA SER A 41 2.03 -21.91 14.74
C SER A 41 1.32 -23.27 14.61
N LYS A 42 2.03 -24.40 14.73
CA LYS A 42 1.41 -25.73 14.60
C LYS A 42 0.25 -25.96 15.56
N GLN A 43 0.38 -25.48 16.80
CA GLN A 43 -0.59 -25.68 17.88
C GLN A 43 -1.28 -24.39 18.32
N ALA A 44 -0.74 -23.20 18.01
CA ALA A 44 -1.39 -21.94 18.28
C ALA A 44 -2.25 -21.51 17.09
N GLN A 45 -3.56 -21.56 17.30
CA GLN A 45 -4.58 -21.17 16.33
C GLN A 45 -5.66 -20.36 17.05
N MET A 46 -6.39 -19.53 16.30
CA MET A 46 -7.50 -18.75 16.85
C MET A 46 -8.66 -18.69 15.87
N GLY A 47 -9.87 -18.98 16.33
CA GLY A 47 -11.09 -18.86 15.55
C GLY A 47 -11.28 -17.44 15.02
N LEU A 48 -11.58 -17.33 13.73
CA LEU A 48 -11.79 -16.05 13.05
C LEU A 48 -13.07 -15.36 13.52
N PHE A 49 -14.15 -16.13 13.68
CA PHE A 49 -15.48 -15.61 13.96
C PHE A 49 -15.81 -15.59 15.46
N ASN A 50 -15.75 -14.41 16.07
CA ASN A 50 -16.02 -14.26 17.51
C ASN A 50 -17.41 -14.75 17.94
N LYS A 51 -18.44 -14.59 17.08
CA LYS A 51 -19.81 -15.05 17.34
C LYS A 51 -19.92 -16.57 17.61
N ARG A 52 -18.93 -17.35 17.17
CA ARG A 52 -18.87 -18.81 17.34
C ARG A 52 -18.14 -19.26 18.60
N MET A 53 -17.57 -18.32 19.35
CA MET A 53 -16.71 -18.61 20.51
C MET A 53 -17.29 -18.04 21.81
N PRO A 54 -17.03 -18.68 22.98
CA PRO A 54 -17.39 -18.11 24.27
C PRO A 54 -16.68 -16.77 24.52
N PHE A 55 -17.36 -15.85 25.21
CA PHE A 55 -16.90 -14.46 25.39
C PHE A 55 -15.48 -14.33 25.96
N GLU A 56 -15.10 -15.20 26.90
CA GLU A 56 -13.77 -15.20 27.53
C GLU A 56 -12.61 -15.47 26.56
N TRP A 57 -12.89 -16.10 25.41
CA TRP A 57 -11.94 -16.43 24.34
C TRP A 57 -12.02 -15.46 23.15
N GLN A 58 -12.93 -14.49 23.18
CA GLN A 58 -13.09 -13.51 22.11
C GLN A 58 -12.01 -12.41 22.22
N LEU A 59 -11.13 -12.38 21.23
CA LEU A 59 -10.12 -11.34 21.04
C LEU A 59 -10.29 -10.68 19.68
N ASN A 60 -9.69 -9.50 19.50
CA ASN A 60 -9.54 -8.95 18.14
C ASN A 60 -8.62 -9.87 17.32
N LYS A 61 -8.73 -9.80 16.00
CA LYS A 61 -8.00 -10.69 15.07
C LYS A 61 -6.81 -10.00 14.42
N ASN A 62 -6.39 -8.86 14.97
CA ASN A 62 -5.26 -8.10 14.47
C ASN A 62 -3.95 -8.73 14.96
N VAL A 63 -2.96 -8.78 14.08
CA VAL A 63 -1.69 -9.47 14.32
C VAL A 63 -0.53 -8.59 13.87
N VAL A 64 0.53 -8.53 14.67
CA VAL A 64 1.86 -8.10 14.20
C VAL A 64 2.74 -9.35 14.12
N ALA A 65 3.24 -9.65 12.93
CA ALA A 65 4.21 -10.70 12.70
C ALA A 65 5.59 -10.09 12.41
N VAL A 66 6.60 -10.52 13.16
CA VAL A 66 7.98 -10.05 13.04
C VAL A 66 8.88 -11.20 12.58
N GLY A 67 9.55 -11.05 11.45
CA GLY A 67 10.45 -12.07 10.90
C GLY A 67 11.46 -11.50 9.92
N LEU A 68 12.68 -12.00 9.88
CA LEU A 68 13.70 -11.58 8.91
C LEU A 68 13.30 -11.95 7.48
N PRO A 69 13.91 -11.32 6.46
CA PRO A 69 13.92 -11.85 5.10
C PRO A 69 14.43 -13.31 5.11
N GLY A 70 13.68 -14.22 4.51
CA GLY A 70 14.05 -15.64 4.46
C GLY A 70 13.58 -16.51 5.62
N ASP A 71 12.98 -15.95 6.68
CA ASP A 71 12.45 -16.73 7.83
C ASP A 71 11.19 -17.56 7.51
N GLY A 72 10.80 -17.57 6.24
CA GLY A 72 9.65 -18.31 5.75
C GLY A 72 8.31 -17.64 6.05
N LYS A 73 8.23 -16.33 6.35
CA LYS A 73 6.98 -15.62 6.67
C LYS A 73 5.81 -15.97 5.73
N THR A 74 6.05 -15.85 4.42
CA THR A 74 5.05 -16.20 3.40
C THR A 74 4.71 -17.69 3.43
N TYR A 75 5.71 -18.56 3.62
CA TYR A 75 5.58 -20.02 3.63
C TYR A 75 4.97 -20.59 4.92
N THR A 76 5.17 -19.96 6.07
CA THR A 76 4.77 -20.48 7.38
C THR A 76 3.63 -19.72 8.04
N TYR A 77 3.20 -18.61 7.45
CA TYR A 77 2.12 -17.79 7.98
C TYR A 77 1.13 -17.36 6.89
N VAL A 78 1.58 -16.69 5.83
CA VAL A 78 0.67 -16.18 4.78
C VAL A 78 -0.05 -17.30 4.04
N LYS A 79 0.69 -18.20 3.37
CA LYS A 79 0.11 -19.33 2.61
C LYS A 79 -0.75 -20.24 3.48
N PRO A 80 -0.34 -20.66 4.69
CA PRO A 80 -1.22 -21.42 5.59
C PRO A 80 -2.56 -20.76 5.88
N ASN A 81 -2.59 -19.44 6.09
CA ASN A 81 -3.84 -18.73 6.32
C ASN A 81 -4.68 -18.56 5.03
N LEU A 82 -4.06 -18.35 3.87
CA LEU A 82 -4.79 -18.30 2.59
C LEU A 82 -5.46 -19.64 2.25
N MET A 83 -4.80 -20.76 2.56
CA MET A 83 -5.38 -22.09 2.37
C MET A 83 -6.59 -22.38 3.28
N GLN A 84 -6.86 -21.56 4.31
CA GLN A 84 -8.07 -21.71 5.13
C GLN A 84 -9.34 -21.35 4.36
N MET A 85 -9.24 -20.46 3.37
CA MET A 85 -10.35 -20.05 2.49
C MET A 85 -11.65 -19.67 3.24
N ASN A 86 -11.49 -19.06 4.41
CA ASN A 86 -12.55 -18.77 5.37
C ASN A 86 -13.01 -17.31 5.39
N SER A 87 -12.44 -16.48 4.51
CA SER A 87 -12.67 -15.04 4.43
C SER A 87 -12.36 -14.53 3.03
N SER A 88 -12.72 -13.29 2.74
CA SER A 88 -12.06 -12.53 1.67
C SER A 88 -10.65 -12.14 2.11
N PHE A 89 -9.75 -11.94 1.15
CA PHE A 89 -8.34 -11.65 1.39
C PHE A 89 -7.90 -10.42 0.62
N VAL A 90 -7.16 -9.54 1.27
CA VAL A 90 -6.41 -8.45 0.63
C VAL A 90 -4.95 -8.61 1.04
N VAL A 91 -4.08 -8.92 0.09
CA VAL A 91 -2.71 -9.37 0.38
C VAL A 91 -1.71 -8.51 -0.38
N THR A 92 -0.72 -7.94 0.31
CA THR A 92 0.44 -7.38 -0.40
C THR A 92 1.39 -8.49 -0.79
N ASP A 93 1.86 -8.44 -2.04
CA ASP A 93 2.73 -9.44 -2.65
C ASP A 93 3.94 -8.75 -3.29
N PRO A 94 4.98 -8.41 -2.52
CA PRO A 94 6.14 -7.68 -3.04
C PRO A 94 6.84 -8.36 -4.23
N LYS A 95 6.65 -9.68 -4.39
CA LYS A 95 7.28 -10.48 -5.46
C LYS A 95 6.37 -10.76 -6.64
N GLY A 96 5.06 -10.48 -6.53
CA GLY A 96 4.06 -10.84 -7.54
C GLY A 96 3.93 -12.35 -7.80
N LEU A 97 4.44 -13.20 -6.89
CA LEU A 97 4.44 -14.65 -7.04
C LEU A 97 3.26 -15.32 -6.31
N LEU A 98 2.76 -14.71 -5.24
CA LEU A 98 1.77 -15.33 -4.38
C LEU A 98 0.47 -15.61 -5.14
N VAL A 99 0.01 -14.65 -5.95
CA VAL A 99 -1.18 -14.83 -6.81
C VAL A 99 -1.02 -16.03 -7.76
N ARG A 100 0.19 -16.28 -8.25
CA ARG A 100 0.50 -17.41 -9.14
C ARG A 100 0.43 -18.74 -8.39
N GLU A 101 0.89 -18.75 -7.15
CA GLU A 101 1.02 -19.95 -6.33
C GLU A 101 -0.31 -20.40 -5.69
N VAL A 102 -1.20 -19.45 -5.37
CA VAL A 102 -2.48 -19.75 -4.68
C VAL A 102 -3.73 -19.46 -5.54
N GLY A 103 -3.59 -18.75 -6.66
CA GLY A 103 -4.74 -18.21 -7.41
C GLY A 103 -5.67 -19.29 -7.95
N THR A 104 -5.13 -20.42 -8.43
CA THR A 104 -5.94 -21.54 -8.94
C THR A 104 -6.80 -22.14 -7.83
N MET A 105 -6.20 -22.41 -6.67
CA MET A 105 -6.91 -22.91 -5.49
C MET A 105 -8.07 -21.98 -5.12
N LEU A 106 -7.82 -20.66 -5.07
CA LEU A 106 -8.84 -19.69 -4.70
C LEU A 106 -9.95 -19.62 -5.76
N LYS A 107 -9.59 -19.51 -7.05
CA LYS A 107 -10.55 -19.44 -8.15
C LYS A 107 -11.46 -20.66 -8.21
N GLU A 108 -10.89 -21.87 -8.09
CA GLU A 108 -11.66 -23.13 -8.06
C GLU A 108 -12.60 -23.24 -6.84
N ASN A 109 -12.34 -22.48 -5.78
CA ASN A 109 -13.19 -22.42 -4.58
C ASN A 109 -14.09 -21.17 -4.54
N GLY A 110 -14.37 -20.59 -5.71
CA GLY A 110 -15.37 -19.53 -5.88
C GLY A 110 -14.89 -18.13 -5.49
N TYR A 111 -13.57 -17.91 -5.42
CA TYR A 111 -13.05 -16.57 -5.21
C TYR A 111 -12.99 -15.78 -6.52
N GLN A 112 -13.47 -14.55 -6.49
CA GLN A 112 -13.05 -13.54 -7.44
C GLN A 112 -11.59 -13.18 -7.17
N ILE A 113 -10.73 -13.29 -8.17
CA ILE A 113 -9.34 -12.85 -8.06
C ILE A 113 -9.26 -11.43 -8.60
N LYS A 114 -8.67 -10.51 -7.83
CA LYS A 114 -8.33 -9.13 -8.26
C LYS A 114 -6.84 -8.92 -8.03
N VAL A 115 -6.18 -8.16 -8.90
CA VAL A 115 -4.73 -7.93 -8.89
C VAL A 115 -4.47 -6.45 -9.12
N PHE A 116 -3.87 -5.77 -8.14
CA PHE A 116 -3.38 -4.41 -8.30
C PHE A 116 -1.84 -4.45 -8.38
N ASP A 117 -1.29 -4.39 -9.58
CA ASP A 117 0.14 -4.61 -9.82
C ASP A 117 0.88 -3.29 -10.12
N LEU A 118 1.58 -2.76 -9.11
CA LEU A 118 2.44 -1.58 -9.23
C LEU A 118 3.86 -1.90 -9.72
N VAL A 119 4.16 -3.17 -10.01
CA VAL A 119 5.42 -3.63 -10.58
C VAL A 119 5.27 -3.83 -12.09
N ASN A 120 4.24 -4.56 -12.51
CA ASN A 120 3.80 -4.68 -13.90
C ASN A 120 2.45 -3.99 -14.11
N LEU A 121 2.52 -2.69 -14.36
CA LEU A 121 1.38 -1.80 -14.55
C LEU A 121 0.43 -2.22 -15.68
N THR A 122 0.85 -3.06 -16.62
CA THR A 122 0.04 -3.43 -17.80
C THR A 122 -0.82 -4.68 -17.62
N ASN A 123 -0.58 -5.46 -16.55
CA ASN A 123 -1.30 -6.70 -16.27
C ASN A 123 -1.95 -6.63 -14.88
N SER A 124 -2.77 -5.60 -14.69
CA SER A 124 -3.44 -5.27 -13.43
C SER A 124 -4.92 -5.00 -13.67
N ASP A 125 -5.74 -5.25 -12.65
CA ASP A 125 -7.06 -4.64 -12.51
C ASP A 125 -6.89 -3.12 -12.29
N MET A 126 -7.89 -2.34 -12.70
CA MET A 126 -7.86 -0.88 -12.68
C MET A 126 -8.55 -0.35 -11.42
N PHE A 127 -8.01 0.73 -10.85
CA PHE A 127 -8.53 1.35 -9.62
C PHE A 127 -8.75 2.85 -9.83
N ASN A 128 -10.01 3.27 -9.80
CA ASN A 128 -10.36 4.69 -9.84
C ASN A 128 -10.94 5.16 -8.49
N PRO A 129 -10.24 6.00 -7.72
CA PRO A 129 -10.73 6.44 -6.42
C PRO A 129 -12.03 7.25 -6.52
N PHE A 130 -12.29 7.94 -7.64
CA PHE A 130 -13.53 8.70 -7.84
C PHE A 130 -14.78 7.82 -7.86
N ARG A 131 -14.65 6.53 -8.22
CA ARG A 131 -15.76 5.57 -8.19
C ARG A 131 -16.32 5.36 -6.78
N TYR A 132 -15.50 5.58 -5.76
CA TYR A 132 -15.83 5.35 -4.34
C TYR A 132 -16.08 6.65 -3.57
N MET A 133 -16.05 7.81 -4.24
CA MET A 133 -16.36 9.09 -3.62
C MET A 133 -17.86 9.34 -3.63
N THR A 134 -18.42 9.65 -2.47
CA THR A 134 -19.85 9.95 -2.29
C THR A 134 -20.10 11.28 -1.55
N SER A 135 -19.05 11.88 -0.99
CA SER A 135 -19.13 13.07 -0.15
C SER A 135 -17.93 14.01 -0.29
N GLU A 136 -18.08 15.24 0.19
CA GLU A 136 -16.97 16.22 0.26
C GLU A 136 -15.82 15.73 1.14
N LEU A 137 -16.12 14.91 2.16
CA LEU A 137 -15.11 14.33 3.06
C LEU A 137 -14.19 13.35 2.34
N ASP A 138 -14.66 12.71 1.28
CA ASP A 138 -13.84 11.78 0.50
C ASP A 138 -12.77 12.51 -0.32
N ILE A 139 -13.07 13.76 -0.73
CA ILE A 139 -12.09 14.65 -1.36
C ILE A 139 -10.93 14.89 -0.39
N ASP A 140 -11.24 15.20 0.87
CA ASP A 140 -10.23 15.44 1.90
C ASP A 140 -9.40 14.19 2.18
N ARG A 141 -10.07 13.04 2.33
CA ARG A 141 -9.41 11.76 2.63
C ARG A 141 -8.44 11.34 1.53
N ILE A 142 -8.87 11.41 0.26
CA ILE A 142 -8.01 11.06 -0.89
C ILE A 142 -6.86 12.04 -1.03
N THR A 143 -7.14 13.33 -0.84
CA THR A 143 -6.11 14.38 -0.88
C THR A 143 -5.04 14.15 0.20
N GLU A 144 -5.46 13.84 1.43
CA GLU A 144 -4.54 13.49 2.52
C GLU A 144 -3.70 12.26 2.18
N ALA A 145 -4.31 11.20 1.62
CA ALA A 145 -3.58 10.00 1.22
C ALA A 145 -2.50 10.26 0.15
N ILE A 146 -2.81 11.09 -0.85
CA ILE A 146 -1.85 11.47 -1.90
C ILE A 146 -0.73 12.33 -1.32
N VAL A 147 -1.07 13.35 -0.52
CA VAL A 147 -0.08 14.28 0.05
C VAL A 147 0.80 13.58 1.09
N GLU A 148 0.26 12.71 1.95
CA GLU A 148 1.03 11.93 2.92
C GLU A 148 1.87 10.84 2.27
N GLY A 149 1.31 10.11 1.30
CA GLY A 149 2.02 9.06 0.57
C GLY A 149 3.24 9.55 -0.23
N THR A 150 3.28 10.85 -0.53
CA THR A 150 4.39 11.51 -1.24
C THR A 150 5.40 12.20 -0.31
N LYS A 151 5.22 12.16 1.03
CA LYS A 151 6.19 12.73 1.99
C LYS A 151 7.47 11.89 2.03
N LYS A 152 8.63 12.56 2.08
CA LYS A 152 9.96 11.93 2.22
C LYS A 152 10.62 12.17 3.59
N GLY A 153 9.86 12.65 4.59
CA GLY A 153 10.30 12.90 5.96
C GLY A 153 9.32 13.84 6.68
N ASP A 154 9.58 14.11 7.96
CA ASP A 154 8.97 15.20 8.72
C ASP A 154 10.08 16.21 9.04
N ARG A 155 10.24 17.26 8.22
CA ARG A 155 11.17 18.38 8.51
C ARG A 155 10.40 19.65 8.89
N GLU A 156 10.94 20.42 9.83
CA GLU A 156 10.40 21.73 10.18
C GLU A 156 10.36 22.64 8.94
N GLY A 157 9.19 23.24 8.67
CA GLY A 157 8.91 24.05 7.47
C GLY A 157 8.10 23.33 6.38
N GLU A 158 8.01 22.00 6.40
CA GLU A 158 7.17 21.24 5.45
C GLU A 158 5.67 21.46 5.70
N ASP A 159 5.25 21.81 6.92
CA ASP A 159 3.83 21.97 7.26
C ASP A 159 3.14 23.06 6.45
N PHE A 160 3.81 24.19 6.20
CA PHE A 160 3.28 25.26 5.34
C PHE A 160 3.05 24.76 3.91
N TRP A 161 4.06 24.11 3.33
CA TRP A 161 3.97 23.55 1.98
C TRP A 161 2.94 22.42 1.90
N ASN A 162 2.79 21.63 2.96
CA ASN A 162 1.78 20.58 3.06
C ASN A 162 0.37 21.16 3.08
N GLN A 163 0.12 22.23 3.85
CA GLN A 163 -1.16 22.92 3.84
C GLN A 163 -1.49 23.50 2.47
N ALA A 164 -0.51 24.12 1.80
CA ALA A 164 -0.70 24.65 0.45
C ALA A 164 -1.02 23.54 -0.57
N LYS A 165 -0.30 22.41 -0.52
CA LYS A 165 -0.58 21.23 -1.35
C LYS A 165 -1.96 20.66 -1.08
N LEU A 166 -2.38 20.55 0.18
CA LEU A 166 -3.71 20.05 0.54
C LEU A 166 -4.82 20.94 -0.04
N LEU A 167 -4.70 22.26 0.10
CA LEU A 167 -5.70 23.20 -0.45
C LEU A 167 -5.82 23.10 -1.97
N LEU A 168 -4.69 23.11 -2.68
CA LEU A 168 -4.70 23.00 -4.14
C LEU A 168 -5.24 21.65 -4.61
N ASN A 169 -4.81 20.54 -4.00
CA ASN A 169 -5.32 19.21 -4.35
C ASN A 169 -6.82 19.08 -4.08
N ARG A 170 -7.31 19.57 -2.92
CA ARG A 170 -8.75 19.57 -2.60
C ARG A 170 -9.55 20.33 -3.64
N ALA A 171 -9.05 21.49 -4.08
CA ALA A 171 -9.70 22.28 -5.11
C ALA A 171 -9.75 21.52 -6.45
N LEU A 172 -8.63 20.96 -6.92
CA LEU A 172 -8.55 20.29 -8.22
C LEU A 172 -9.29 18.95 -8.27
N ILE A 173 -9.13 18.10 -7.25
CA ILE A 173 -9.86 16.83 -7.13
C ILE A 173 -11.35 17.13 -6.93
N GLY A 174 -11.69 18.12 -6.09
CA GLY A 174 -13.06 18.56 -5.90
C GLY A 174 -13.68 19.09 -7.19
N TYR A 175 -12.93 19.84 -8.01
CA TYR A 175 -13.41 20.32 -9.30
C TYR A 175 -13.82 19.15 -10.19
N LEU A 176 -12.95 18.13 -10.33
CA LEU A 176 -13.26 16.94 -11.12
C LEU A 176 -14.47 16.18 -10.55
N TYR A 177 -14.57 16.06 -9.22
CA TYR A 177 -15.70 15.42 -8.57
C TYR A 177 -17.03 16.12 -8.89
N PHE A 178 -17.14 17.44 -8.68
CA PHE A 178 -18.39 18.16 -8.95
C PHE A 178 -18.67 18.32 -10.45
N ASP A 179 -17.66 18.64 -11.26
CA ASP A 179 -17.83 18.83 -12.71
C ASP A 179 -18.24 17.52 -13.40
N SER A 180 -17.74 16.37 -12.94
CA SER A 180 -18.17 15.05 -13.44
C SER A 180 -19.65 14.76 -13.19
N GLN A 181 -20.20 15.22 -12.06
CA GLN A 181 -21.64 15.07 -11.78
C GLN A 181 -22.50 15.94 -12.69
N VAL A 182 -21.99 17.11 -13.07
CA VAL A 182 -22.68 18.05 -13.95
C VAL A 182 -22.60 17.63 -15.42
N ARG A 183 -21.44 17.11 -15.85
CA ARG A 183 -21.16 16.79 -17.27
C ARG A 183 -21.27 15.29 -17.59
N HIS A 184 -21.48 14.44 -16.59
CA HIS A 184 -21.66 13.00 -16.72
C HIS A 184 -20.49 12.27 -17.43
N TYR A 185 -19.26 12.53 -16.99
CA TYR A 185 -18.08 11.78 -17.40
C TYR A 185 -17.44 11.06 -16.20
N GLU A 186 -16.56 10.11 -16.45
CA GLU A 186 -15.78 9.46 -15.39
C GLU A 186 -14.46 10.24 -15.15
N PRO A 187 -14.29 10.91 -13.99
CA PRO A 187 -13.06 11.60 -13.65
C PRO A 187 -12.01 10.61 -13.16
N ASN A 188 -10.73 10.97 -13.30
CA ASN A 188 -9.62 10.21 -12.72
C ASN A 188 -8.48 11.15 -12.30
N LEU A 189 -7.49 10.64 -11.55
CA LEU A 189 -6.41 11.47 -11.01
C LEU A 189 -5.44 12.00 -12.08
N SER A 190 -5.35 11.39 -13.27
CA SER A 190 -4.45 11.90 -14.33
C SER A 190 -4.94 13.23 -14.88
N MET A 191 -6.26 13.46 -14.88
CA MET A 191 -6.85 14.74 -15.28
C MET A 191 -6.40 15.92 -14.41
N VAL A 192 -5.95 15.67 -13.17
CA VAL A 192 -5.34 16.73 -12.33
C VAL A 192 -4.04 17.25 -12.95
N ALA A 193 -3.24 16.37 -13.57
CA ALA A 193 -2.03 16.78 -14.29
C ALA A 193 -2.39 17.71 -15.47
N ASP A 194 -3.47 17.39 -16.19
CA ASP A 194 -3.96 18.22 -17.29
C ASP A 194 -4.46 19.58 -16.83
N LEU A 195 -5.19 19.64 -15.71
CA LEU A 195 -5.57 20.91 -15.09
C LEU A 195 -4.32 21.73 -14.76
N LEU A 196 -3.33 21.14 -14.07
CA LEU A 196 -2.09 21.82 -13.66
C LEU A 196 -1.32 22.42 -14.85
N ARG A 197 -1.29 21.75 -16.00
CA ARG A 197 -0.66 22.27 -17.24
C ARG A 197 -1.33 23.55 -17.76
N HIS A 198 -2.64 23.66 -17.57
CA HIS A 198 -3.45 24.78 -18.07
C HIS A 198 -3.72 25.86 -17.00
N MET A 199 -2.96 25.83 -15.90
CA MET A 199 -3.05 26.79 -14.80
C MET A 199 -2.38 28.14 -15.09
N LYS A 200 -1.39 28.17 -15.99
CA LYS A 200 -0.64 29.38 -16.29
C LYS A 200 -1.53 30.40 -17.00
N ARG A 201 -1.58 31.63 -16.48
CA ARG A 201 -2.26 32.75 -17.15
C ARG A 201 -1.47 33.21 -18.37
N PRO A 202 -2.12 33.51 -19.51
CA PRO A 202 -1.45 34.10 -20.67
C PRO A 202 -0.88 35.50 -20.37
N ASN A 203 -1.61 36.30 -19.58
CA ASN A 203 -1.19 37.61 -19.09
C ASN A 203 -1.90 37.93 -17.76
N GLU A 204 -1.50 38.99 -17.04
CA GLU A 204 -2.06 39.33 -15.72
C GLU A 204 -3.57 39.60 -15.73
N LYS A 205 -4.12 40.04 -16.87
CA LYS A 205 -5.52 40.46 -17.01
C LYS A 205 -6.44 39.33 -17.45
N GLU A 206 -5.90 38.24 -17.98
CA GLU A 206 -6.64 37.11 -18.47
C GLU A 206 -6.58 35.92 -17.53
N LEU A 207 -7.75 35.41 -17.19
CA LEU A 207 -7.88 34.18 -16.43
C LEU A 207 -7.35 32.99 -17.23
N SER A 208 -6.69 32.06 -16.53
CA SER A 208 -6.28 30.78 -17.08
C SER A 208 -7.49 29.93 -17.46
N ALA A 209 -7.28 28.85 -18.23
CA ALA A 209 -8.36 27.95 -18.59
C ALA A 209 -9.01 27.33 -17.33
N VAL A 210 -8.19 26.94 -16.35
CA VAL A 210 -8.68 26.37 -15.08
C VAL A 210 -9.44 27.41 -14.26
N GLU A 211 -8.99 28.66 -14.21
CA GLU A 211 -9.73 29.73 -13.52
C GLU A 211 -11.12 29.97 -14.15
N LYS A 212 -11.20 29.96 -15.49
CA LYS A 212 -12.49 30.02 -16.20
C LYS A 212 -13.36 28.79 -15.90
N MET A 213 -12.75 27.61 -15.81
CA MET A 213 -13.44 26.36 -15.46
C MET A 213 -14.04 26.42 -14.05
N PHE A 214 -13.32 26.92 -13.05
CA PHE A 214 -13.85 27.13 -11.70
C PHE A 214 -15.00 28.15 -11.67
N ASN A 215 -14.89 29.26 -12.41
CA ASN A 215 -15.99 30.23 -12.50
C ASN A 215 -17.26 29.59 -13.10
N GLN A 216 -17.10 28.77 -14.15
CA GLN A 216 -18.24 28.04 -14.74
C GLN A 216 -18.84 27.01 -13.78
N LEU A 217 -18.00 26.32 -12.99
CA LEU A 217 -18.48 25.39 -11.98
C LEU A 217 -19.26 26.14 -10.89
N GLU A 218 -18.76 27.28 -10.43
CA GLU A 218 -19.44 28.13 -9.44
C GLU A 218 -20.77 28.68 -9.95
N GLU A 219 -20.86 29.08 -11.22
CA GLU A 219 -22.12 29.50 -11.84
C GLU A 219 -23.16 28.36 -11.86
N ARG A 220 -22.72 27.11 -12.08
CA ARG A 220 -23.61 25.94 -12.16
C ARG A 220 -23.97 25.37 -10.79
N LEU A 221 -23.02 25.38 -9.85
CA LEU A 221 -23.14 24.86 -8.50
C LEU A 221 -22.58 25.88 -7.49
N PRO A 222 -23.33 26.94 -7.17
CA PRO A 222 -22.86 27.99 -6.28
C PRO A 222 -22.52 27.47 -4.88
N GLY A 223 -21.38 27.90 -4.32
CA GLY A 223 -20.93 27.56 -2.97
C GLY A 223 -20.43 26.13 -2.79
N ASN A 224 -20.17 25.40 -3.88
CA ASN A 224 -19.63 24.04 -3.81
C ASN A 224 -18.26 24.03 -3.11
N TYR A 225 -17.89 22.88 -2.53
CA TYR A 225 -16.65 22.78 -1.75
C TYR A 225 -15.39 23.06 -2.58
N ALA A 226 -15.34 22.63 -3.84
CA ALA A 226 -14.15 22.84 -4.68
C ALA A 226 -13.88 24.33 -4.93
N SER A 227 -14.91 25.11 -5.27
CA SER A 227 -14.81 26.56 -5.43
C SER A 227 -14.38 27.26 -4.14
N ARG A 228 -14.91 26.84 -2.99
CA ARG A 228 -14.50 27.40 -1.68
C ARG A 228 -13.03 27.12 -1.37
N GLN A 229 -12.55 25.90 -1.63
CA GLN A 229 -11.13 25.55 -1.46
C GLN A 229 -10.24 26.29 -2.46
N TRP A 230 -10.72 26.50 -3.69
CA TRP A 230 -10.04 27.26 -4.72
C TRP A 230 -9.88 28.74 -4.34
N GLU A 231 -10.94 29.37 -3.84
CA GLU A 231 -10.89 30.74 -3.32
C GLU A 231 -9.91 30.85 -2.16
N LEU A 232 -9.97 29.92 -1.20
CA LEU A 232 -9.09 29.90 -0.04
C LEU A 232 -7.61 29.71 -0.43
N PHE A 233 -7.32 28.89 -1.44
CA PHE A 233 -5.97 28.76 -1.99
C PHE A 233 -5.49 30.07 -2.61
N ASN A 234 -6.30 30.69 -3.47
CA ASN A 234 -5.91 31.93 -4.15
C ASN A 234 -5.83 33.15 -3.22
N SER A 235 -6.60 33.18 -2.12
CA SER A 235 -6.54 34.25 -1.12
C SER A 235 -5.31 34.13 -0.20
N ASN A 236 -4.85 32.91 0.06
CA ASN A 236 -3.75 32.65 0.99
C ASN A 236 -2.38 32.63 0.31
N PHE A 237 -2.32 32.35 -0.99
CA PHE A 237 -1.06 32.23 -1.74
C PHE A 237 -1.09 33.10 -3.00
N GLU A 238 -0.27 34.14 -3.00
CA GLU A 238 -0.12 35.07 -4.13
C GLU A 238 1.23 34.89 -4.85
N ALA A 239 1.32 35.44 -6.06
CA ALA A 239 2.54 35.61 -6.85
C ALA A 239 3.50 34.39 -6.89
N GLU A 240 4.71 34.54 -6.36
CA GLU A 240 5.79 33.55 -6.42
C GLU A 240 5.51 32.29 -5.58
N THR A 241 4.83 32.45 -4.44
CA THR A 241 4.47 31.32 -3.58
C THR A 241 3.46 30.41 -4.27
N ARG A 242 2.43 30.98 -4.90
CA ARG A 242 1.46 30.21 -5.72
C ARG A 242 2.17 29.43 -6.82
N THR A 243 3.08 30.08 -7.54
CA THR A 243 3.84 29.45 -8.63
C THR A 243 4.71 28.30 -8.11
N SER A 244 5.33 28.48 -6.95
CA SER A 244 6.14 27.44 -6.29
C SER A 244 5.29 26.22 -5.89
N VAL A 245 4.11 26.43 -5.30
CA VAL A 245 3.20 25.33 -4.93
C VAL A 245 2.71 24.59 -6.19
N LEU A 246 2.36 25.32 -7.25
CA LEU A 246 1.95 24.71 -8.52
C LEU A 246 3.05 23.83 -9.12
N ALA A 247 4.30 24.29 -9.12
CA ALA A 247 5.42 23.50 -9.61
C ALA A 247 5.64 22.22 -8.78
N ILE A 248 5.50 22.31 -7.45
CA ILE A 248 5.61 21.14 -6.56
C ILE A 248 4.50 20.12 -6.86
N VAL A 249 3.24 20.56 -6.94
CA VAL A 249 2.11 19.65 -7.21
C VAL A 249 2.19 19.10 -8.64
N ALA A 250 2.54 19.90 -9.64
CA ALA A 250 2.75 19.42 -11.01
C ALA A 250 3.83 18.34 -11.08
N THR A 251 4.93 18.49 -10.33
CA THR A 251 5.96 17.46 -10.23
C THR A 251 5.41 16.16 -9.61
N GLN A 252 4.56 16.24 -8.59
CA GLN A 252 3.93 15.07 -7.99
C GLN A 252 3.03 14.31 -8.97
N TYR A 253 2.27 15.02 -9.82
CA TYR A 253 1.34 14.41 -10.78
C TYR A 253 1.98 14.04 -12.12
N SER A 254 3.23 14.44 -12.38
CA SER A 254 3.96 14.09 -13.62
C SER A 254 4.07 12.58 -13.87
N ILE A 255 3.93 11.74 -12.83
CA ILE A 255 3.92 10.29 -12.96
C ILE A 255 2.74 9.75 -13.78
N PHE A 256 1.64 10.50 -13.84
CA PHE A 256 0.49 10.17 -14.66
C PHE A 256 0.72 10.43 -16.16
N ASP A 257 1.85 11.04 -16.54
CA ASP A 257 2.22 11.21 -17.95
C ASP A 257 2.61 9.88 -18.61
N HIS A 258 2.83 8.84 -17.82
CA HIS A 258 2.99 7.48 -18.31
C HIS A 258 1.63 6.85 -18.60
N ASP A 259 1.38 6.48 -19.87
CA ASP A 259 0.14 5.84 -20.30
C ASP A 259 -0.22 4.61 -19.44
N ALA A 260 0.77 3.81 -19.05
CA ALA A 260 0.55 2.64 -18.21
C ALA A 260 0.00 3.00 -16.81
N VAL A 261 0.44 4.12 -16.23
CA VAL A 261 -0.06 4.59 -14.93
C VAL A 261 -1.45 5.20 -15.09
N THR A 262 -1.67 5.98 -16.15
CA THR A 262 -2.98 6.55 -16.44
C THR A 262 -4.02 5.46 -16.69
N ASN A 263 -3.71 4.44 -17.50
CA ASN A 263 -4.62 3.33 -17.76
C ASN A 263 -4.98 2.57 -16.47
N LEU A 264 -4.02 2.39 -15.55
CA LEU A 264 -4.24 1.73 -14.27
C LEU A 264 -5.30 2.43 -13.40
N ILE A 265 -5.46 3.75 -13.52
CA ILE A 265 -6.38 4.55 -12.69
C ILE A 265 -7.56 5.15 -13.44
N LYS A 266 -7.67 4.88 -14.74
CA LYS A 266 -8.61 5.55 -15.65
C LYS A 266 -10.06 5.22 -15.32
N THR A 267 -10.32 3.96 -14.97
CA THR A 267 -11.63 3.42 -14.59
C THR A 267 -11.46 2.39 -13.46
N ASP A 268 -12.54 1.80 -12.98
CA ASP A 268 -12.51 0.83 -11.89
C ASP A 268 -12.96 -0.57 -12.33
N THR A 269 -12.16 -1.59 -12.01
CA THR A 269 -12.53 -3.01 -12.14
C THR A 269 -12.38 -3.77 -10.81
N MET A 270 -12.14 -3.04 -9.71
CA MET A 270 -11.91 -3.62 -8.39
C MET A 270 -13.19 -4.09 -7.71
N GLU A 271 -14.30 -3.37 -7.94
CA GLU A 271 -15.63 -3.70 -7.38
C GLU A 271 -15.56 -3.87 -5.84
N MET A 272 -14.91 -2.92 -5.16
CA MET A 272 -14.58 -3.03 -3.73
C MET A 272 -15.81 -3.19 -2.82
N ASP A 273 -16.98 -2.73 -3.27
CA ASP A 273 -18.26 -2.84 -2.57
C ASP A 273 -18.78 -4.29 -2.44
N THR A 274 -18.18 -5.23 -3.15
CA THR A 274 -18.53 -6.66 -3.11
C THR A 274 -17.66 -7.47 -2.15
N TRP A 275 -16.50 -6.97 -1.71
CA TRP A 275 -15.49 -7.82 -1.04
C TRP A 275 -15.91 -8.32 0.34
N ASN A 276 -16.90 -7.69 0.96
CA ASN A 276 -17.49 -8.09 2.24
C ASN A 276 -18.76 -8.95 2.08
N THR A 277 -19.21 -9.25 0.87
CA THR A 277 -20.41 -10.08 0.60
C THR A 277 -20.13 -11.23 -0.35
N GLU A 278 -19.11 -11.09 -1.21
CA GLU A 278 -18.63 -12.10 -2.13
C GLU A 278 -17.18 -12.46 -1.81
N LYS A 279 -16.82 -13.74 -2.00
CA LYS A 279 -15.46 -14.20 -1.74
C LYS A 279 -14.52 -13.56 -2.76
N THR A 280 -13.67 -12.66 -2.28
CA THR A 280 -12.72 -11.96 -3.14
C THR A 280 -11.30 -12.07 -2.57
N ALA A 281 -10.33 -12.35 -3.43
CA ALA A 281 -8.91 -12.37 -3.11
C ALA A 281 -8.18 -11.33 -3.97
N VAL A 282 -7.69 -10.30 -3.31
CA VAL A 282 -7.03 -9.15 -3.90
C VAL A 282 -5.54 -9.25 -3.63
N PHE A 283 -4.72 -9.20 -4.69
CA PHE A 283 -3.27 -9.24 -4.60
C PHE A 283 -2.70 -7.90 -5.02
N VAL A 284 -1.95 -7.25 -4.14
CA VAL A 284 -1.36 -5.93 -4.38
C VAL A 284 0.15 -6.08 -4.49
N ALA A 285 0.69 -6.02 -5.71
CA ALA A 285 2.12 -6.11 -5.93
C ALA A 285 2.76 -4.73 -5.80
N ILE A 286 3.74 -4.60 -4.89
CA ILE A 286 4.42 -3.34 -4.58
C ILE A 286 5.92 -3.57 -4.69
N SER A 287 6.60 -2.72 -5.46
CA SER A 287 8.06 -2.84 -5.62
C SER A 287 8.80 -2.57 -4.32
N GLU A 288 9.73 -3.46 -3.95
CA GLU A 288 10.64 -3.26 -2.81
C GLU A 288 11.71 -2.17 -3.09
N THR A 289 12.01 -1.93 -4.36
CA THR A 289 13.10 -1.03 -4.79
C THR A 289 12.58 0.31 -5.30
N ASN A 290 11.41 0.33 -5.93
CA ASN A 290 10.83 1.54 -6.51
C ASN A 290 9.66 2.07 -5.69
N LYS A 291 9.90 3.16 -4.95
CA LYS A 291 8.87 3.85 -4.15
C LYS A 291 8.03 4.86 -4.94
N ALA A 292 8.25 5.01 -6.25
CA ALA A 292 7.55 6.01 -7.06
C ALA A 292 6.03 5.83 -7.02
N PHE A 293 5.54 4.59 -6.93
CA PHE A 293 4.12 4.26 -6.92
C PHE A 293 3.55 3.98 -5.52
N SER A 294 4.33 4.13 -4.44
CA SER A 294 3.86 3.84 -3.08
C SER A 294 2.66 4.70 -2.67
N PHE A 295 2.53 5.93 -3.19
CA PHE A 295 1.37 6.77 -2.93
C PHE A 295 0.07 6.19 -3.54
N LEU A 296 0.14 5.49 -4.69
CA LEU A 296 -1.01 4.79 -5.26
C LEU A 296 -1.43 3.63 -4.35
N ALA A 297 -0.47 2.91 -3.77
CA ALA A 297 -0.77 1.87 -2.79
C ALA A 297 -1.42 2.46 -1.52
N SER A 298 -0.87 3.54 -0.95
CA SER A 298 -1.47 4.19 0.22
C SER A 298 -2.88 4.71 -0.07
N THR A 299 -3.10 5.37 -1.21
CA THR A 299 -4.42 5.84 -1.64
C THR A 299 -5.38 4.68 -1.84
N PHE A 300 -4.94 3.59 -2.49
CA PHE A 300 -5.73 2.37 -2.66
C PHE A 300 -6.21 1.82 -1.31
N PHE A 301 -5.29 1.61 -0.35
CA PHE A 301 -5.68 1.07 0.96
C PHE A 301 -6.56 2.04 1.75
N THR A 302 -6.33 3.34 1.66
CA THR A 302 -7.21 4.34 2.28
C THR A 302 -8.64 4.23 1.75
N VAL A 303 -8.82 4.12 0.43
CA VAL A 303 -10.14 3.95 -0.18
C VAL A 303 -10.76 2.59 0.19
N VAL A 304 -9.97 1.52 0.16
CA VAL A 304 -10.45 0.17 0.54
C VAL A 304 -10.96 0.15 1.99
N PHE A 305 -10.19 0.68 2.94
CA PHE A 305 -10.61 0.68 4.35
C PHE A 305 -11.90 1.47 4.55
N ASP A 306 -12.01 2.61 3.88
CA ASP A 306 -13.17 3.46 3.97
C ASP A 306 -14.42 2.81 3.33
N GLN A 307 -14.30 2.33 2.10
CA GLN A 307 -15.39 1.70 1.36
C GLN A 307 -15.94 0.46 2.09
N LEU A 308 -15.06 -0.40 2.59
CA LEU A 308 -15.48 -1.60 3.31
C LEU A 308 -16.10 -1.27 4.67
N THR A 309 -15.58 -0.26 5.38
CA THR A 309 -16.17 0.22 6.64
C THR A 309 -17.58 0.73 6.41
N HIS A 310 -17.78 1.59 5.41
CA HIS A 310 -19.10 2.11 5.05
C HIS A 310 -20.05 1.01 4.61
N SER A 311 -19.61 0.08 3.77
CA SER A 311 -20.47 -1.01 3.32
C SER A 311 -20.88 -1.94 4.47
N VAL A 312 -20.00 -2.21 5.43
CA VAL A 312 -20.35 -3.01 6.62
C VAL A 312 -21.35 -2.27 7.49
N ASP A 313 -21.11 -0.98 7.75
CA ASP A 313 -22.00 -0.17 8.58
C ASP A 313 -23.40 -0.05 7.95
N ALA A 314 -23.49 0.12 6.63
CA ALA A 314 -24.76 0.15 5.91
C ALA A 314 -25.54 -1.18 5.99
N ILE A 315 -24.85 -2.33 5.99
CA ILE A 315 -25.49 -3.65 6.16
C ILE A 315 -25.97 -3.81 7.61
N ILE A 316 -25.13 -3.47 8.60
CA ILE A 316 -25.49 -3.59 10.02
C ILE A 316 -26.66 -2.66 10.40
N GLN A 317 -26.74 -1.48 9.79
CA GLN A 317 -27.82 -0.51 10.03
C GLN A 317 -29.11 -0.82 9.25
N GLY A 318 -29.06 -1.75 8.29
CA GLY A 318 -30.20 -2.12 7.45
C GLY A 318 -30.45 -1.18 6.27
N ASP A 319 -29.49 -0.32 5.93
CA ASP A 319 -29.58 0.61 4.81
C ASP A 319 -29.34 -0.08 3.46
N LYS A 320 -28.58 -1.18 3.44
CA LYS A 320 -28.33 -1.99 2.23
C LYS A 320 -29.39 -3.08 2.08
N GLN A 321 -30.38 -2.85 1.22
CA GLN A 321 -31.45 -3.82 0.96
C GLN A 321 -30.91 -5.14 0.38
N GLY A 322 -31.47 -6.25 0.85
CA GLY A 322 -31.14 -7.59 0.36
C GLY A 322 -29.93 -8.26 1.04
N TYR A 323 -29.32 -7.61 2.03
CA TYR A 323 -28.21 -8.15 2.83
C TYR A 323 -28.54 -8.08 4.31
N GLU A 324 -28.22 -9.15 5.04
CA GLU A 324 -28.31 -9.22 6.48
C GLU A 324 -26.90 -9.29 7.11
N PRO A 325 -26.73 -8.98 8.41
CA PRO A 325 -25.43 -9.11 9.09
C PRO A 325 -24.80 -10.51 9.04
N GLU A 326 -25.59 -11.55 8.75
CA GLU A 326 -25.14 -12.93 8.54
C GLU A 326 -24.50 -13.16 7.17
N ASP A 327 -24.82 -12.32 6.18
CA ASP A 327 -24.24 -12.39 4.82
C ASP A 327 -22.85 -11.73 4.75
N LEU A 328 -22.46 -11.02 5.81
CA LEU A 328 -21.14 -10.40 5.92
C LEU A 328 -20.03 -11.45 5.95
N LEU A 329 -19.17 -11.38 4.94
CA LEU A 329 -17.90 -12.10 4.91
C LEU A 329 -16.82 -11.30 5.63
N HIS A 330 -16.02 -12.03 6.40
CA HIS A 330 -14.86 -11.43 7.02
C HIS A 330 -13.83 -11.03 5.96
N VAL A 331 -13.17 -9.88 6.11
CA VAL A 331 -12.08 -9.44 5.21
C VAL A 331 -10.76 -9.41 5.97
N GLN A 332 -9.80 -10.21 5.50
CA GLN A 332 -8.47 -10.30 6.09
C GLN A 332 -7.45 -9.55 5.26
N PHE A 333 -6.86 -8.51 5.85
CA PHE A 333 -5.74 -7.77 5.28
C PHE A 333 -4.42 -8.41 5.71
N ILE A 334 -3.66 -8.96 4.78
CA ILE A 334 -2.34 -9.56 5.03
C ILE A 334 -1.29 -8.69 4.35
N PHE A 335 -0.70 -7.79 5.12
CA PHE A 335 0.36 -6.92 4.63
C PHE A 335 1.71 -7.63 4.75
N ASP A 336 2.06 -8.48 3.78
CA ASP A 336 3.41 -9.02 3.65
C ASP A 336 4.38 -7.85 3.30
N GLU A 337 5.32 -7.61 4.21
CA GLU A 337 6.22 -6.45 4.20
C GLU A 337 5.47 -5.09 4.19
N PHE A 338 4.71 -4.83 5.27
CA PHE A 338 3.90 -3.61 5.44
C PHE A 338 4.67 -2.30 5.20
N ALA A 339 5.99 -2.31 5.44
CA ALA A 339 6.82 -1.12 5.27
C ALA A 339 6.89 -0.60 3.81
N ASN A 340 6.61 -1.46 2.82
CA ASN A 340 6.63 -1.09 1.40
C ASN A 340 5.37 -0.36 0.94
N VAL A 341 4.26 -0.47 1.68
CA VAL A 341 2.98 0.18 1.36
C VAL A 341 3.10 1.71 1.43
N GLY A 342 3.98 2.21 2.30
CA GLY A 342 4.04 3.62 2.65
C GLY A 342 3.14 3.96 3.84
N LYS A 343 3.03 5.25 4.15
CA LYS A 343 2.22 5.75 5.26
C LYS A 343 0.76 5.82 4.82
N ILE A 344 -0.11 5.05 5.48
CA ILE A 344 -1.57 5.14 5.32
C ILE A 344 -2.07 6.16 6.36
N PRO A 345 -2.75 7.25 5.94
CA PRO A 345 -3.32 8.21 6.88
C PRO A 345 -4.26 7.55 7.90
N HIS A 346 -4.23 8.02 9.14
CA HIS A 346 -5.15 7.59 10.22
C HIS A 346 -5.20 6.06 10.46
N PHE A 347 -4.09 5.36 10.18
CA PHE A 347 -4.04 3.89 10.27
C PHE A 347 -4.31 3.35 11.69
N ASN A 348 -4.00 4.11 12.74
CA ASN A 348 -4.27 3.70 14.12
C ASN A 348 -5.77 3.64 14.41
N GLU A 349 -6.49 4.65 13.94
CA GLU A 349 -7.93 4.79 14.05
C GLU A 349 -8.62 3.66 13.27
N VAL A 350 -8.14 3.39 12.05
CA VAL A 350 -8.59 2.24 11.23
C VAL A 350 -8.36 0.92 11.96
N LEU A 351 -7.15 0.66 12.46
CA LEU A 351 -6.82 -0.59 13.16
C LEU A 351 -7.69 -0.82 14.40
N SER A 352 -8.12 0.26 15.06
CA SER A 352 -9.02 0.20 16.21
C SER A 352 -10.47 -0.06 15.80
N SER A 353 -10.91 0.49 14.66
CA SER A 353 -12.30 0.46 14.19
C SER A 353 -12.68 -0.84 13.46
N VAL A 354 -11.72 -1.51 12.81
CA VAL A 354 -11.96 -2.74 12.02
C VAL A 354 -12.49 -3.92 12.86
N ARG A 355 -12.19 -3.93 14.16
CA ARG A 355 -12.55 -5.03 15.08
C ARG A 355 -14.04 -5.35 15.08
N SER A 356 -14.90 -4.34 15.01
CA SER A 356 -16.37 -4.50 15.06
C SER A 356 -17.01 -4.72 13.69
N ARG A 357 -16.22 -4.74 12.62
CA ARG A 357 -16.70 -4.70 11.22
C ARG A 357 -16.31 -5.93 10.41
N GLU A 358 -16.13 -7.07 11.08
CA GLU A 358 -15.68 -8.32 10.44
C GLU A 358 -14.43 -8.12 9.56
N MET A 359 -13.52 -7.26 10.02
CA MET A 359 -12.25 -7.00 9.35
C MET A 359 -11.10 -7.25 10.30
N SER A 360 -9.96 -7.67 9.75
CA SER A 360 -8.76 -7.81 10.57
C SER A 360 -7.45 -7.73 9.80
N ILE A 361 -6.48 -7.11 10.46
CA ILE A 361 -5.23 -6.68 9.83
C ILE A 361 -4.04 -7.47 10.39
N LYS A 362 -3.22 -7.98 9.49
CA LYS A 362 -1.99 -8.74 9.77
C LYS A 362 -0.84 -7.94 9.20
N ILE A 363 -0.12 -7.28 10.10
CA ILE A 363 1.02 -6.43 9.79
C ILE A 363 2.26 -7.31 9.86
N ILE A 364 2.90 -7.56 8.72
CA ILE A 364 4.12 -8.36 8.65
C ILE A 364 5.29 -7.42 8.42
N ILE A 365 6.26 -7.43 9.34
CA ILE A 365 7.44 -6.56 9.36
C ILE A 365 8.69 -7.37 9.72
N GLN A 366 9.86 -6.81 9.46
CA GLN A 366 11.15 -7.39 9.82
C GLN A 366 11.59 -6.99 11.21
N ALA A 367 11.26 -5.76 11.60
CA ALA A 367 11.58 -5.19 12.89
C ALA A 367 10.53 -4.16 13.27
N ILE A 368 10.32 -3.98 14.58
CA ILE A 368 9.40 -2.96 15.11
C ILE A 368 9.85 -1.54 14.71
N SER A 369 11.16 -1.33 14.53
CA SER A 369 11.76 -0.07 14.09
C SER A 369 11.30 0.39 12.69
N GLN A 370 10.83 -0.52 11.83
CA GLN A 370 10.23 -0.13 10.53
C GLN A 370 8.95 0.68 10.72
N LEU A 371 8.13 0.35 11.73
CA LEU A 371 6.94 1.11 12.07
C LEU A 371 7.29 2.48 12.68
N ASP A 372 8.41 2.57 13.40
CA ASP A 372 8.91 3.85 13.94
C ASP A 372 9.28 4.82 12.83
N SER A 373 9.89 4.31 11.75
CA SER A 373 10.29 5.13 10.61
C SER A 373 9.10 5.64 9.79
N LEU A 374 7.97 4.92 9.77
CA LEU A 374 6.80 5.27 8.97
C LEU A 374 5.77 6.11 9.73
N TYR A 375 5.53 5.80 10.99
CA TYR A 375 4.46 6.40 11.79
C TYR A 375 4.97 7.15 13.03
N GLY A 376 6.25 6.99 13.38
CA GLY A 376 6.81 7.50 14.62
C GLY A 376 6.49 6.63 15.83
N VAL A 377 7.29 6.81 16.88
CA VAL A 377 7.25 6.03 18.12
C VAL A 377 5.87 6.02 18.82
N PRO A 378 5.14 7.16 18.95
CA PRO A 378 3.83 7.18 19.61
C PRO A 378 2.81 6.32 18.86
N ALA A 379 2.71 6.49 17.54
CA ALA A 379 1.79 5.73 16.71
C ALA A 379 2.15 4.25 16.67
N ARG A 380 3.44 3.91 16.54
CA ARG A 380 3.92 2.53 16.61
C ARG A 380 3.45 1.79 17.87
N LYS A 381 3.53 2.44 19.05
CA LYS A 381 3.02 1.85 20.30
C LYS A 381 1.52 1.56 20.21
N SER A 382 0.75 2.47 19.61
CA SER A 382 -0.69 2.29 19.40
C SER A 382 -0.99 1.11 18.46
N ILE A 383 -0.27 0.99 17.33
CA ILE A 383 -0.42 -0.12 16.37
C ILE A 383 -0.24 -1.47 17.08
N VAL A 384 0.89 -1.64 17.78
CA VAL A 384 1.22 -2.91 18.43
C VAL A 384 0.23 -3.22 19.57
N ASN A 385 -0.21 -2.21 20.33
CA ASN A 385 -1.16 -2.39 21.43
C ASN A 385 -2.57 -2.77 20.96
N ASN A 386 -2.97 -2.35 19.76
CA ASN A 386 -4.26 -2.73 19.17
C ASN A 386 -4.28 -4.16 18.61
N CYS A 387 -3.12 -4.80 18.47
CA CYS A 387 -3.02 -6.18 18.01
C CYS A 387 -3.13 -7.17 19.16
N ALA A 388 -4.13 -8.06 19.11
CA ALA A 388 -4.29 -9.07 20.15
C ALA A 388 -3.18 -10.11 20.14
N THR A 389 -2.60 -10.38 18.98
CA THR A 389 -1.55 -11.40 18.81
C THR A 389 -0.28 -10.79 18.26
N LEU A 390 0.86 -11.12 18.88
CA LEU A 390 2.18 -10.85 18.33
C LEU A 390 2.84 -12.18 17.98
N LEU A 391 3.26 -12.33 16.74
CA LEU A 391 3.94 -13.51 16.23
C LEU A 391 5.41 -13.16 15.98
N PHE A 392 6.32 -13.80 16.69
CA PHE A 392 7.75 -13.59 16.52
C PHE A 392 8.37 -14.82 15.85
N LEU A 393 8.93 -14.61 14.66
CA LEU A 393 9.56 -15.62 13.80
C LEU A 393 11.09 -15.48 13.73
N GLY A 394 11.61 -14.31 14.12
CA GLY A 394 13.03 -13.97 14.12
C GLY A 394 13.27 -12.47 13.90
N THR A 395 14.36 -11.92 14.44
CA THR A 395 14.84 -10.57 14.11
C THR A 395 16.29 -10.40 14.55
N ASN A 396 17.00 -9.44 13.95
CA ASN A 396 18.34 -9.01 14.37
C ASN A 396 18.31 -7.63 15.06
N ASP A 397 17.14 -7.01 15.19
CA ASP A 397 16.96 -5.67 15.75
C ASP A 397 16.93 -5.70 17.29
N GLU A 398 17.84 -4.95 17.94
CA GLU A 398 18.02 -4.98 19.40
C GLU A 398 16.77 -4.57 20.17
N ASP A 399 16.12 -3.49 19.74
CA ASP A 399 14.93 -2.95 20.40
C ASP A 399 13.76 -3.94 20.31
N THR A 400 13.61 -4.59 19.16
CA THR A 400 12.62 -5.64 18.96
C THR A 400 12.90 -6.85 19.86
N MET A 401 14.15 -7.30 19.97
CA MET A 401 14.53 -8.41 20.87
C MET A 401 14.25 -8.07 22.34
N ARG A 402 14.60 -6.87 22.79
CA ARG A 402 14.29 -6.38 24.14
C ARG A 402 12.79 -6.30 24.39
N TYR A 403 12.02 -5.82 23.41
CA TYR A 403 10.57 -5.74 23.49
C TYR A 403 9.93 -7.12 23.72
N PHE A 404 10.32 -8.13 22.95
CA PHE A 404 9.77 -9.49 23.11
C PHE A 404 10.26 -10.20 24.37
N SER A 405 11.50 -9.97 24.81
CA SER A 405 12.00 -10.46 26.11
C SER A 405 11.19 -9.85 27.28
N MET A 406 10.96 -8.54 27.25
CA MET A 406 10.10 -7.85 28.22
C MET A 406 8.67 -8.39 28.18
N ARG A 407 8.12 -8.65 26.98
CA ARG A 407 6.76 -9.19 26.82
C ARG A 407 6.62 -10.63 27.32
N ALA A 408 7.67 -11.44 27.19
CA ALA A 408 7.72 -12.80 27.75
C ALA A 408 7.71 -12.78 29.28
N GLY A 409 8.28 -11.74 29.88
CA GLY A 409 8.25 -11.48 31.32
C GLY A 409 9.39 -12.16 32.08
N LYS A 410 9.32 -12.08 33.41
CA LYS A 410 10.37 -12.55 34.33
C LYS A 410 9.91 -13.75 35.13
N GLN A 411 10.78 -14.74 35.25
CA GLN A 411 10.59 -15.95 36.04
C GLN A 411 11.47 -15.93 37.29
N THR A 412 11.06 -16.73 38.27
CA THR A 412 11.81 -16.94 39.50
C THR A 412 12.65 -18.21 39.39
N ILE A 413 13.96 -18.11 39.65
CA ILE A 413 14.87 -19.26 39.67
C ILE A 413 15.43 -19.44 41.08
N THR A 414 15.32 -20.64 41.62
CA THR A 414 15.93 -21.01 42.89
C THR A 414 17.28 -21.68 42.64
N GLN A 415 18.36 -20.97 42.94
CA GLN A 415 19.70 -21.53 42.99
C GLN A 415 19.87 -22.31 44.30
N THR A 416 20.15 -23.61 44.18
CA THR A 416 20.46 -24.46 45.33
C THR A 416 21.97 -24.64 45.41
N SER A 417 22.57 -24.09 46.46
CA SER A 417 24.00 -24.21 46.73
C SER A 417 24.22 -25.27 47.82
N TYR A 418 24.89 -26.35 47.45
CA TYR A 418 25.31 -27.41 48.37
C TYR A 418 26.77 -27.22 48.76
N SER A 419 27.04 -27.10 50.05
CA SER A 419 28.40 -27.02 50.59
C SER A 419 28.65 -28.23 51.48
N GLU A 420 29.71 -28.99 51.17
CA GLU A 420 30.10 -30.20 51.90
C GLU A 420 31.49 -29.97 52.52
N GLN A 421 31.62 -30.18 53.83
CA GLN A 421 32.91 -30.26 54.50
C GLN A 421 33.25 -31.73 54.79
N ARG A 422 34.38 -32.19 54.25
CA ARG A 422 34.93 -33.52 54.50
C ARG A 422 36.00 -33.48 55.59
N GLY A 423 35.57 -33.73 56.83
CA GLY A 423 36.43 -34.06 57.97
C GLY A 423 36.26 -35.52 58.42
N HIS A 424 36.49 -35.83 59.71
CA HIS A 424 36.24 -37.17 60.28
C HIS A 424 34.75 -37.60 60.27
N ARG A 425 33.83 -36.65 60.07
CA ARG A 425 32.43 -36.89 59.69
C ARG A 425 32.10 -35.96 58.53
N VAL A 426 31.32 -36.45 57.56
CA VAL A 426 30.82 -35.65 56.44
C VAL A 426 29.63 -34.82 56.94
N SER A 427 29.71 -33.50 56.77
CA SER A 427 28.66 -32.54 57.10
C SER A 427 28.37 -31.69 55.88
N GLY A 428 27.10 -31.60 55.48
CA GLY A 428 26.66 -30.80 54.33
C GLY A 428 25.58 -29.78 54.72
N THR A 429 25.67 -28.57 54.17
CA THR A 429 24.66 -27.51 54.30
C THR A 429 24.10 -27.18 52.93
N THR A 430 22.78 -27.13 52.80
CA THR A 430 22.10 -26.70 51.57
C THR A 430 21.49 -25.32 51.78
N SER A 431 21.84 -24.38 50.91
CA SER A 431 21.30 -23.02 50.88
C SER A 431 20.46 -22.82 49.62
N TYR A 432 19.30 -22.19 49.76
CA TYR A 432 18.41 -21.85 48.65
C TYR A 432 18.39 -20.33 48.49
N GLN A 433 18.74 -19.85 47.30
CA GLN A 433 18.70 -18.44 46.95
C GLN A 433 17.80 -18.24 45.74
N THR A 434 16.85 -17.32 45.86
CA THR A 434 15.89 -17.01 44.81
C THR A 434 16.36 -15.80 44.03
N HIS A 435 16.39 -15.92 42.70
CA HIS A 435 16.84 -14.89 41.77
C HIS A 435 15.78 -14.59 40.72
N GLN A 436 15.74 -13.34 40.26
CA GLN A 436 14.96 -12.92 39.12
C GLN A 436 15.73 -13.16 37.82
N ARG A 437 15.08 -13.78 36.82
CA ARG A 437 15.62 -13.93 35.46
C ARG A 437 14.52 -13.66 34.45
N ASP A 438 14.84 -13.09 33.29
CA ASP A 438 13.90 -13.07 32.17
C ASP A 438 13.53 -14.50 31.76
N LEU A 439 12.28 -14.72 31.33
CA LEU A 439 11.85 -16.03 30.82
C LEU A 439 12.71 -16.44 29.61
N MET A 440 12.99 -15.48 28.75
CA MET A 440 14.01 -15.54 27.70
C MET A 440 14.76 -14.21 27.70
N THR A 441 16.09 -14.26 27.80
CA THR A 441 16.91 -13.06 27.61
C THR A 441 16.82 -12.57 26.15
N PRO A 442 17.14 -11.30 25.85
CA PRO A 442 17.13 -10.81 24.46
C PRO A 442 17.99 -11.66 23.51
N ASP A 443 19.11 -12.20 23.99
CA ASP A 443 19.97 -13.12 23.24
C ASP A 443 19.33 -14.52 23.02
N GLU A 444 18.54 -15.01 23.98
CA GLU A 444 17.75 -16.25 23.78
C GLU A 444 16.59 -16.03 22.79
N ILE A 445 15.99 -14.84 22.78
CA ILE A 445 14.99 -14.43 21.78
C ILE A 445 15.63 -14.37 20.38
N ALA A 446 16.85 -13.83 20.27
CA ALA A 446 17.61 -13.78 19.01
C ALA A 446 17.88 -15.16 18.41
N ARG A 447 18.11 -16.15 19.28
CA ARG A 447 18.55 -17.51 18.93
C ARG A 447 17.43 -18.55 18.96
N ILE A 448 16.17 -18.12 18.78
CA ILE A 448 15.08 -19.08 18.59
C ILE A 448 15.35 -19.97 17.36
N GLY A 449 14.88 -21.21 17.38
CA GLY A 449 15.11 -22.14 16.27
C GLY A 449 14.51 -21.62 14.96
N VAL A 450 15.16 -21.93 13.82
CA VAL A 450 14.68 -21.52 12.48
C VAL A 450 13.26 -22.02 12.21
N ASP A 451 12.90 -23.17 12.77
CA ASP A 451 11.59 -23.81 12.68
C ASP A 451 10.66 -23.46 13.85
N GLU A 452 11.04 -22.53 14.72
CA GLU A 452 10.29 -22.13 15.92
C GLU A 452 9.68 -20.74 15.81
N ALA A 453 8.59 -20.54 16.54
CA ALA A 453 7.93 -19.25 16.68
C ALA A 453 7.58 -19.01 18.15
N LEU A 454 7.57 -17.74 18.55
CA LEU A 454 6.99 -17.31 19.81
C LEU A 454 5.67 -16.60 19.52
N VAL A 455 4.59 -17.11 20.10
CA VAL A 455 3.23 -16.58 19.93
C VAL A 455 2.80 -15.93 21.24
N PHE A 456 2.51 -14.63 21.17
CA PHE A 456 2.05 -13.83 22.29
C PHE A 456 0.58 -13.49 22.06
N ILE A 457 -0.32 -14.28 22.63
CA ILE A 457 -1.75 -13.97 22.64
C ILE A 457 -2.04 -13.09 23.86
N SER A 458 -2.83 -12.04 23.67
CA SER A 458 -3.18 -11.10 24.74
C SER A 458 -3.76 -11.81 25.96
N LYS A 459 -3.32 -11.37 27.15
CA LYS A 459 -3.69 -11.92 28.46
C LYS A 459 -3.20 -13.37 28.69
N GLN A 460 -2.36 -13.91 27.82
CA GLN A 460 -1.77 -15.24 27.97
C GLN A 460 -0.25 -15.16 28.17
N ASN A 461 0.31 -16.24 28.71
CA ASN A 461 1.74 -16.46 28.71
C ASN A 461 2.24 -16.67 27.26
N VAL A 462 3.53 -16.37 27.02
CA VAL A 462 4.14 -16.64 25.71
C VAL A 462 4.12 -18.13 25.41
N PHE A 463 3.80 -18.50 24.18
CA PHE A 463 3.83 -19.87 23.71
C PHE A 463 4.98 -20.07 22.72
N ARG A 464 5.86 -21.05 22.98
CA ARG A 464 6.94 -21.43 22.08
C ARG A 464 6.55 -22.72 21.38
N ASP A 465 6.55 -22.70 20.05
CA ASP A 465 6.08 -23.82 19.24
C ASP A 465 6.76 -23.84 17.87
N LYS A 466 6.52 -24.89 17.09
CA LYS A 466 7.01 -24.99 15.72
C LYS A 466 6.18 -24.13 14.77
N LYS A 467 6.84 -23.51 13.78
CA LYS A 467 6.19 -22.81 12.67
C LYS A 467 5.26 -23.77 11.92
N ALA A 468 4.08 -23.29 11.51
CA ALA A 468 3.14 -24.07 10.70
C ALA A 468 3.54 -23.99 9.23
N GLN A 469 4.21 -25.02 8.71
CA GLN A 469 4.67 -25.02 7.33
C GLN A 469 3.50 -25.31 6.37
N VAL A 470 3.61 -24.89 5.10
CA VAL A 470 2.64 -25.29 4.06
C VAL A 470 2.39 -26.80 4.08
N TYR A 471 3.45 -27.61 4.25
CA TYR A 471 3.33 -29.07 4.27
C TYR A 471 2.51 -29.65 5.42
N ASP A 472 2.29 -28.89 6.49
CA ASP A 472 1.43 -29.28 7.60
C ASP A 472 -0.07 -29.12 7.25
N HIS A 473 -0.40 -28.34 6.22
CA HIS A 473 -1.77 -28.04 5.84
C HIS A 473 -2.41 -29.15 4.98
N PRO A 474 -3.67 -29.55 5.23
CA PRO A 474 -4.36 -30.57 4.42
C PRO A 474 -4.43 -30.24 2.93
N MET A 475 -4.58 -28.95 2.60
CA MET A 475 -4.77 -28.45 1.23
C MET A 475 -3.46 -28.10 0.50
N LYS A 476 -2.29 -28.48 1.04
CA LYS A 476 -0.97 -28.18 0.44
C LYS A 476 -0.81 -28.57 -1.02
N HIS A 477 -1.54 -29.59 -1.47
CA HIS A 477 -1.49 -30.13 -2.82
C HIS A 477 -2.20 -29.23 -3.85
N LEU A 478 -2.98 -28.24 -3.41
CA LEU A 478 -3.65 -27.27 -4.27
C LEU A 478 -2.74 -26.08 -4.63
N LEU A 479 -1.62 -25.92 -3.94
CA LEU A 479 -0.66 -24.86 -4.24
C LEU A 479 0.24 -25.23 -5.41
N ALA A 480 0.72 -24.21 -6.12
CA ALA A 480 1.81 -24.36 -7.06
C ALA A 480 3.14 -24.01 -6.38
N ASN A 481 4.21 -24.73 -6.76
CA ASN A 481 5.58 -24.43 -6.35
C ASN A 481 6.44 -23.98 -7.54
N HIS A 482 5.98 -24.23 -8.76
CA HIS A 482 6.71 -23.94 -9.98
C HIS A 482 5.78 -23.58 -11.13
N TYR A 483 6.24 -22.75 -12.07
CA TYR A 483 5.46 -22.30 -13.24
C TYR A 483 5.02 -23.40 -14.22
N LYS A 484 5.49 -24.64 -14.00
CA LYS A 484 5.11 -25.82 -14.80
C LYS A 484 4.03 -26.66 -14.11
N ASP A 485 3.70 -26.33 -12.87
CA ASP A 485 2.67 -27.04 -12.12
C ASP A 485 1.31 -26.70 -12.72
N LYS A 486 0.43 -27.69 -12.82
CA LYS A 486 -0.94 -27.47 -13.32
C LYS A 486 -1.75 -26.51 -12.43
N THR A 487 -1.37 -26.41 -11.16
CA THR A 487 -1.96 -25.50 -10.18
C THR A 487 -1.42 -24.07 -10.31
N TRP A 488 -0.44 -23.80 -11.18
CA TRP A 488 0.09 -22.46 -11.39
C TRP A 488 -0.95 -21.56 -12.05
N TYR A 489 -1.27 -20.44 -11.40
CA TYR A 489 -2.34 -19.57 -11.85
C TYR A 489 -1.87 -18.66 -12.98
N HIS A 490 -2.41 -18.89 -14.18
CA HIS A 490 -2.25 -18.01 -15.32
C HIS A 490 -3.39 -17.00 -15.35
N TYR A 491 -3.06 -15.71 -15.35
CA TYR A 491 -4.00 -14.62 -15.53
C TYR A 491 -3.44 -13.60 -16.50
N LYS A 492 -4.35 -12.97 -17.24
CA LYS A 492 -4.15 -11.84 -18.12
C LYS A 492 -5.25 -10.83 -17.81
N ARG A 493 -4.87 -9.57 -17.64
CA ARG A 493 -5.79 -8.45 -17.40
C ARG A 493 -5.83 -7.55 -18.62
N PHE A 494 -7.00 -6.98 -18.85
CA PHE A 494 -7.27 -6.09 -19.96
C PHE A 494 -7.63 -4.72 -19.38
N MET A 495 -6.95 -3.68 -19.87
CA MET A 495 -7.19 -2.29 -19.48
C MET A 495 -7.97 -1.51 -20.54
N GLU A 496 -8.35 -2.19 -21.62
CA GLU A 496 -9.08 -1.61 -22.74
C GLU A 496 -10.39 -2.38 -22.94
N GLU A 497 -11.46 -1.62 -23.20
CA GLU A 497 -12.77 -2.19 -23.45
C GLU A 497 -12.74 -3.05 -24.71
N GLY A 498 -13.33 -4.26 -24.63
CA GLY A 498 -13.35 -5.21 -25.75
C GLY A 498 -12.06 -5.99 -25.98
N ALA A 499 -10.94 -5.63 -25.35
CA ALA A 499 -9.68 -6.36 -25.53
C ALA A 499 -9.76 -7.81 -25.00
N GLU A 500 -10.51 -8.04 -23.92
CA GLU A 500 -10.81 -9.39 -23.42
C GLU A 500 -11.57 -10.22 -24.45
N PHE A 501 -12.59 -9.63 -25.06
CA PHE A 501 -13.37 -10.28 -26.12
C PHE A 501 -12.49 -10.61 -27.33
N ILE A 502 -11.68 -9.65 -27.79
CA ILE A 502 -10.76 -9.86 -28.91
C ILE A 502 -9.76 -10.98 -28.59
N ASP A 503 -9.20 -11.02 -27.38
CA ASP A 503 -8.28 -12.07 -26.98
C ASP A 503 -8.96 -13.44 -26.92
N ALA A 504 -10.17 -13.52 -26.36
CA ALA A 504 -10.95 -14.75 -26.30
C ALA A 504 -11.28 -15.30 -27.70
N VAL A 505 -11.53 -14.42 -28.67
CA VAL A 505 -11.71 -14.80 -30.09
C VAL A 505 -10.38 -15.28 -30.69
N MET A 506 -9.29 -14.53 -30.50
CA MET A 506 -7.97 -14.84 -31.08
C MET A 506 -7.35 -16.12 -30.50
N THR A 507 -7.68 -16.45 -29.26
CA THR A 507 -7.21 -17.66 -28.57
C THR A 507 -8.15 -18.86 -28.75
N GLY A 508 -9.30 -18.66 -29.40
CA GLY A 508 -10.28 -19.71 -29.68
C GLY A 508 -11.14 -20.13 -28.47
N GLU A 509 -11.17 -19.33 -27.41
CA GLU A 509 -12.11 -19.52 -26.29
C GLU A 509 -13.56 -19.24 -26.72
N ILE A 510 -13.75 -18.28 -27.63
CA ILE A 510 -15.01 -18.03 -28.33
C ILE A 510 -14.86 -18.52 -29.76
N ALA A 511 -15.73 -19.42 -30.19
CA ALA A 511 -15.73 -19.88 -31.58
C ALA A 511 -16.11 -18.73 -32.52
N GLU A 512 -15.35 -18.54 -33.60
CA GLU A 512 -15.61 -17.49 -34.60
C GLU A 512 -17.05 -17.56 -35.14
N GLU A 513 -17.59 -18.78 -35.26
CA GLU A 513 -18.96 -19.08 -35.69
C GLU A 513 -20.06 -18.54 -34.76
N THR A 514 -19.75 -18.32 -33.47
CA THR A 514 -20.68 -17.76 -32.48
C THR A 514 -20.70 -16.24 -32.45
N ILE A 515 -19.79 -15.59 -33.18
CA ILE A 515 -19.72 -14.13 -33.28
C ILE A 515 -20.70 -13.69 -34.37
N TRP A 516 -21.69 -12.88 -34.00
CA TRP A 516 -22.54 -12.24 -34.98
C TRP A 516 -21.71 -11.24 -35.79
N ALA A 517 -21.44 -11.59 -37.04
CA ALA A 517 -20.97 -10.65 -38.05
C ALA A 517 -22.12 -10.41 -39.04
N PRO A 518 -22.38 -9.16 -39.47
CA PRO A 518 -23.34 -8.91 -40.53
C PRO A 518 -22.93 -9.68 -41.79
N ASP A 519 -23.89 -10.22 -42.54
CA ASP A 519 -23.61 -10.91 -43.81
C ASP A 519 -23.08 -9.89 -44.82
N MET A 520 -21.75 -9.85 -44.97
CA MET A 520 -21.07 -8.90 -45.85
C MET A 520 -21.07 -9.35 -47.32
N LYS A 521 -21.78 -10.41 -47.72
CA LYS A 521 -21.80 -10.87 -49.13
C LYS A 521 -22.29 -9.80 -50.10
N GLU A 522 -23.19 -8.93 -49.67
CA GLU A 522 -23.71 -7.82 -50.48
C GLU A 522 -22.90 -6.53 -50.30
N TYR A 523 -21.95 -6.49 -49.36
CA TYR A 523 -21.13 -5.31 -49.11
C TYR A 523 -20.25 -4.91 -50.31
N PRO A 524 -19.62 -5.84 -51.06
CA PRO A 524 -18.92 -5.51 -52.31
C PRO A 524 -19.85 -4.85 -53.34
N VAL A 525 -21.10 -5.31 -53.43
CA VAL A 525 -22.11 -4.74 -54.34
C VAL A 525 -22.51 -3.33 -53.87
N PHE A 526 -22.73 -3.15 -52.56
CA PHE A 526 -22.96 -1.83 -51.96
C PHE A 526 -21.79 -0.86 -52.22
N LEU A 527 -20.54 -1.31 -52.10
CA LEU A 527 -19.35 -0.49 -52.37
C LEU A 527 -19.28 -0.07 -53.86
N GLU A 528 -19.63 -0.96 -54.78
CA GLU A 528 -19.71 -0.66 -56.21
C GLU A 528 -20.87 0.29 -56.55
N GLU A 529 -22.07 0.04 -56.04
CA GLU A 529 -23.27 0.83 -56.31
C GLU A 529 -23.18 2.26 -55.75
N ASN A 530 -22.44 2.44 -54.65
CA ASN A 530 -22.26 3.75 -54.02
C ASN A 530 -20.90 4.40 -54.37
N GLY A 531 -20.16 3.85 -55.32
CA GLY A 531 -18.94 4.47 -55.86
C GLY A 531 -17.74 4.48 -54.91
N PHE A 532 -17.75 3.66 -53.86
CA PHE A 532 -16.62 3.50 -52.94
C PHE A 532 -15.49 2.64 -53.51
N ASN A 533 -15.72 1.99 -54.67
CA ASN A 533 -14.75 1.16 -55.38
C ASN A 533 -13.89 1.92 -56.41
N GLU A 534 -13.98 3.26 -56.47
CA GLU A 534 -12.97 4.03 -57.22
C GLU A 534 -11.61 3.82 -56.53
N PRO A 535 -10.55 3.40 -57.26
CA PRO A 535 -9.22 3.43 -56.69
C PRO A 535 -8.97 4.87 -56.25
N LEU A 536 -8.66 5.07 -54.96
CA LEU A 536 -8.09 6.32 -54.46
C LEU A 536 -7.05 6.74 -55.50
N LYS A 537 -7.34 7.81 -56.26
CA LYS A 537 -6.31 8.49 -57.05
C LYS A 537 -5.16 8.64 -56.09
N GLN A 538 -4.01 8.01 -56.40
CA GLN A 538 -2.82 8.08 -55.57
C GLN A 538 -2.72 9.50 -55.05
N ALA A 539 -2.92 9.68 -53.75
CA ALA A 539 -2.61 10.94 -53.13
C ALA A 539 -1.14 11.20 -53.53
N PRO A 540 -0.82 12.36 -54.11
CA PRO A 540 0.55 12.63 -54.52
C PRO A 540 1.45 12.30 -53.34
N GLU A 541 2.49 11.49 -53.57
CA GLU A 541 3.49 11.16 -52.56
C GLU A 541 4.21 12.45 -52.15
N MET A 542 3.61 13.17 -51.23
CA MET A 542 4.18 14.28 -50.51
C MET A 542 4.56 13.76 -49.13
N THR A 543 5.80 14.02 -48.74
CA THR A 543 6.31 13.58 -47.43
C THR A 543 5.47 14.18 -46.31
N VAL A 544 5.30 13.45 -45.21
CA VAL A 544 4.47 13.80 -44.03
C VAL A 544 4.69 15.24 -43.51
N ARG A 545 5.82 15.87 -43.82
CA ARG A 545 6.10 17.29 -43.52
C ARG A 545 5.19 18.30 -44.22
N GLU A 546 4.60 17.97 -45.35
CA GLU A 546 3.85 18.92 -46.18
C GLU A 546 2.32 18.89 -45.92
N GLN A 547 1.86 18.11 -44.93
CA GLN A 547 0.43 18.03 -44.54
C GLN A 547 0.07 18.89 -43.33
N VAL A 548 1.02 19.65 -42.79
CA VAL A 548 0.76 20.63 -41.73
C VAL A 548 0.36 21.96 -42.40
N PRO A 549 -0.76 22.60 -42.03
CA PRO A 549 -1.03 23.95 -42.49
C PRO A 549 0.08 24.88 -42.00
N GLU A 550 0.92 25.36 -42.92
CA GLU A 550 1.77 26.52 -42.67
C GLU A 550 0.85 27.73 -42.46
N ASN A 551 0.62 28.09 -41.21
CA ASN A 551 0.32 29.48 -40.89
C ASN A 551 1.62 30.24 -41.10
N ASP A 552 1.79 30.78 -42.29
CA ASP A 552 2.85 31.73 -42.63
C ASP A 552 2.44 33.09 -42.07
N PRO A 553 3.11 33.64 -41.04
CA PRO A 553 2.98 35.05 -40.73
C PRO A 553 3.84 35.82 -41.74
N GLU A 554 3.20 36.65 -42.56
CA GLU A 554 3.88 37.67 -43.36
C GLU A 554 4.93 38.40 -42.51
N MET A 555 6.21 38.26 -42.85
CA MET A 555 7.20 39.29 -42.58
C MET A 555 8.08 39.50 -43.81
N SER A 556 7.90 40.70 -44.35
CA SER A 556 8.78 41.43 -45.25
C SER A 556 10.23 41.45 -44.75
N SER A 557 11.14 41.07 -45.65
CA SER A 557 12.43 41.70 -45.97
C SER A 557 13.22 42.39 -44.84
N GLU A 558 14.41 41.87 -44.50
CA GLU A 558 15.72 42.48 -44.83
C GLU A 558 16.87 42.03 -43.89
N SER A 559 18.03 41.78 -44.52
CA SER A 559 19.42 41.86 -44.01
C SER A 559 19.91 40.89 -42.91
N LEU A 560 20.86 40.05 -43.33
CA LEU A 560 21.86 39.38 -42.50
C LEU A 560 22.94 40.39 -42.06
N SER A 561 23.15 40.52 -40.76
CA SER A 561 24.40 41.03 -40.18
C SER A 561 24.72 40.31 -38.87
N GLN A 562 25.89 39.62 -38.86
CA GLN A 562 26.82 39.38 -37.73
C GLN A 562 26.23 38.59 -36.52
N THR A 563 26.85 37.58 -35.89
CA THR A 563 28.25 37.19 -35.71
C THR A 563 28.28 35.73 -35.22
N LEU A 564 29.40 35.03 -35.47
CA LEU A 564 29.72 33.68 -34.97
C LEU A 564 29.93 33.64 -33.45
N GLU A 565 29.67 32.49 -32.83
CA GLU A 565 30.62 31.91 -31.88
C GLU A 565 30.51 30.37 -31.82
N THR A 566 31.63 29.72 -32.14
CA THR A 566 31.82 28.28 -32.24
C THR A 566 32.64 27.78 -31.06
N SER A 567 32.15 26.79 -30.30
CA SER A 567 33.00 26.03 -29.37
C SER A 567 33.85 25.01 -30.15
N LYS A 568 35.16 25.27 -30.24
CA LYS A 568 36.15 24.37 -30.84
C LYS A 568 36.53 23.29 -29.83
N LYS A 569 36.28 22.02 -30.15
CA LYS A 569 36.89 20.87 -29.45
C LYS A 569 38.18 20.48 -30.16
N VAL A 570 39.25 20.24 -29.42
CA VAL A 570 40.53 19.75 -29.95
C VAL A 570 40.83 18.41 -29.28
N VAL A 571 41.31 17.45 -30.08
CA VAL A 571 41.68 16.10 -29.63
C VAL A 571 43.20 16.00 -29.62
N ASP A 572 43.76 15.54 -28.51
CA ASP A 572 45.19 15.21 -28.41
C ASP A 572 45.46 13.90 -29.17
N MET A 573 46.24 13.97 -30.25
CA MET A 573 46.43 12.86 -31.18
C MET A 573 47.35 11.74 -30.66
N ASP A 574 48.06 11.95 -29.54
CA ASP A 574 48.96 10.95 -28.96
C ASP A 574 48.33 10.22 -27.75
N THR A 575 47.29 10.80 -27.13
CA THR A 575 46.60 10.24 -25.96
C THR A 575 45.10 9.99 -26.15
N GLY A 576 44.47 10.58 -27.17
CA GLY A 576 43.08 10.33 -27.54
C GLY A 576 42.01 10.97 -26.64
N GLU A 577 42.40 11.81 -25.68
CA GLU A 577 41.46 12.54 -24.82
C GLU A 577 40.98 13.86 -25.48
N ILE A 578 39.70 14.18 -25.25
CA ILE A 578 39.01 15.35 -25.82
C ILE A 578 38.78 16.35 -24.69
N PHE A 579 39.21 17.60 -24.87
CA PHE A 579 38.97 18.68 -23.90
C PHE A 579 38.03 19.75 -24.49
N GLU A 580 37.11 20.24 -23.66
CA GLU A 580 36.30 21.43 -23.91
C GLU A 580 36.87 22.61 -23.12
N LEU A 581 37.10 23.75 -23.78
CA LEU A 581 37.46 24.99 -23.10
C LEU A 581 36.19 25.74 -22.68
N PRO A 582 36.12 26.30 -21.47
CA PRO A 582 34.96 27.07 -21.01
C PRO A 582 34.86 28.42 -21.75
N PRO A 583 33.63 28.92 -22.02
CA PRO A 583 33.42 30.24 -22.62
C PRO A 583 33.65 31.38 -21.60
N GLU A 584 34.23 32.49 -22.07
CA GLU A 584 34.52 33.72 -21.32
C GLU A 584 33.28 34.64 -21.18
N ASP A 585 33.31 35.46 -20.13
CA ASP A 585 32.24 36.22 -19.45
C ASP A 585 31.71 37.50 -20.14
N GLN A 586 30.58 38.04 -19.63
CA GLN A 586 30.40 39.47 -19.23
C GLN A 586 28.99 39.66 -18.59
N ASP A 587 28.89 39.92 -17.27
CA ASP A 587 28.96 41.21 -16.55
C ASP A 587 27.68 42.06 -16.62
N ASP A 588 26.99 42.25 -15.49
CA ASP A 588 26.42 43.57 -15.12
C ASP A 588 26.03 43.71 -13.62
N TYR A 589 26.42 44.85 -13.03
CA TYR A 589 26.13 45.45 -11.69
C TYR A 589 26.61 44.69 -10.43
N GLY A 590 27.28 45.28 -9.43
CA GLY A 590 27.41 46.68 -9.03
C GLY A 590 27.07 46.82 -7.53
N GLU A 591 27.96 47.47 -6.76
CA GLU A 591 27.84 47.94 -5.36
C GLU A 591 28.09 46.90 -4.22
N ILE A 592 29.29 46.86 -3.59
CA ILE A 592 29.78 47.69 -2.44
C ILE A 592 28.92 47.45 -1.18
N SER A 593 29.35 46.91 -0.03
CA SER A 593 30.49 47.14 0.90
C SER A 593 30.30 46.12 2.08
N PHE A 594 31.20 45.83 3.03
CA PHE A 594 32.13 46.61 3.84
C PHE A 594 33.22 45.69 4.40
N GLU A 595 34.45 46.22 4.40
CA GLU A 595 35.46 46.25 5.47
C GLU A 595 35.76 45.03 6.37
N ASP A 596 37.09 44.81 6.46
CA ASP A 596 37.87 44.34 7.61
C ASP A 596 37.66 42.89 8.11
N TYR A 597 38.66 42.04 7.90
CA TYR A 597 39.81 41.94 8.79
C TYR A 597 40.91 41.07 8.18
N ARG A 598 42.13 41.59 8.22
CA ARG A 598 43.37 40.87 7.92
C ARG A 598 43.77 39.95 9.09
N VAL A 599 44.59 38.97 8.70
CA VAL A 599 45.70 38.33 9.42
C VAL A 599 45.43 36.96 10.05
N GLU A 600 46.21 36.02 9.51
CA GLU A 600 46.59 34.70 10.02
C GLU A 600 47.00 34.69 11.50
N VAL A 601 46.48 33.72 12.26
CA VAL A 601 47.25 32.70 13.01
C VAL A 601 46.47 31.40 13.00
#